data_AF-A0A812IE77-F1
#
_entry.id   AF-A0A812IE77-F1
#
_cell.length_a   1.000
_cell.length_b   1.000
_cell.length_c   1.000
_cell.angle_alpha   90.00
_cell.angle_beta   90.00
_cell.angle_gamma   90.00
#
_symmetry.space_group_name_H-M   'P 1'
#
loop_
_entity.id
_entity.type
_entity.pdbx_description
1 polymer ?
#
loop_
_entity_poly.entity_id
_entity_poly.type
_entity_poly.pdbx_seq_one_letter_code
_entity_poly.pdbx_strand_id
1 'polypeptide(L)'
;MTRGGRTFLFCRRAAVMYKQLNIRDEVLFQTFGARLAEILEVSSGPLRPLQSDRRLGSAAGQDALTRPRKRSSRGEAEGAVMAYLSACGRLNIRPHQAHEFFNHVGPSARARHDVPRLVALAQLAAKFGLADTGEASCILAVVCTAFEGATPSRGYASQAITGQLLLALIFDESACNTRDRALVAAISAVNSSFGCALNSLDEQLAQQLQVTELACRLERPGTMQMLEIRGLSGFLEGVRHLEQSFFGPLPKSSSQQHLQVSGALHELGVQHRTEERLDPYIADVRLTTNQSLIEIDGPLHFVGNSQRYDMKSSLKHRLLTKQGWQVHHIAWNDWPEHHHSRMSYVARLLRKPAPGRHLLEYAPLQSSTSQEYVAPELVE
;
A
#
# COMPACT_ATOMS: atom_id res chain seq x y z
N MET A 1 2.23 22.43 30.46
CA MET A 1 2.24 21.14 29.73
C MET A 1 2.80 20.08 30.66
N THR A 2 2.12 18.94 30.81
CA THR A 2 2.67 17.80 31.55
C THR A 2 3.86 17.21 30.80
N ARG A 3 4.74 16.48 31.50
CA ARG A 3 5.90 15.80 30.90
C ARG A 3 5.48 14.92 29.71
N GLY A 4 4.34 14.25 29.79
CA GLY A 4 3.77 13.44 28.70
C GLY A 4 3.35 14.22 27.45
N GLY A 5 2.71 15.39 27.60
CA GLY A 5 2.26 16.18 26.44
C GLY A 5 3.40 16.71 25.57
N ARG A 6 4.56 17.03 26.17
CA ARG A 6 5.77 17.39 25.41
C ARG A 6 6.30 16.21 24.59
N THR A 7 6.27 15.01 25.17
CA THR A 7 6.75 13.80 24.49
C THR A 7 5.85 13.40 23.32
N PHE A 8 4.52 13.46 23.47
CA PHE A 8 3.60 13.18 22.35
C PHE A 8 3.76 14.17 21.19
N LEU A 9 3.97 15.45 21.50
CA LEU A 9 4.23 16.46 20.48
C LEU A 9 5.55 16.20 19.74
N PHE A 10 6.60 15.84 20.48
CA PHE A 10 7.87 15.43 19.89
C PHE A 10 7.68 14.21 18.97
N CYS A 11 7.00 13.18 19.46
CA CYS A 11 6.71 11.98 18.67
C CYS A 11 5.96 12.30 17.37
N ARG A 12 4.90 13.10 17.47
CA ARG A 12 4.13 13.51 16.30
C ARG A 12 4.99 14.30 15.29
N ARG A 13 5.83 15.22 15.77
CA ARG A 13 6.72 16.02 14.90
C ARG A 13 7.79 15.16 14.24
N ALA A 14 8.40 14.24 14.98
CA ALA A 14 9.38 13.30 14.46
C ALA A 14 8.77 12.44 13.33
N ALA A 15 7.59 11.85 13.55
CA ALA A 15 6.89 11.07 12.54
C ALA A 15 6.59 11.88 11.26
N VAL A 16 6.19 13.15 11.40
CA VAL A 16 5.98 14.06 10.25
C VAL A 16 7.30 14.38 9.53
N MET A 17 8.37 14.62 10.28
CA MET A 17 9.69 14.91 9.71
C MET A 17 10.24 13.70 8.94
N TYR A 18 10.20 12.50 9.51
CA TYR A 18 10.64 11.27 8.83
C TYR A 18 9.84 11.02 7.55
N LYS A 19 8.53 11.30 7.59
CA LYS A 19 7.66 11.25 6.40
C LYS A 19 8.09 12.23 5.32
N GLN A 20 8.47 13.45 5.69
CA GLN A 20 8.91 14.49 4.76
C GLN A 20 10.29 14.19 4.16
N LEU A 21 11.19 13.64 4.97
CA LEU A 21 12.56 13.31 4.56
C LEU A 21 12.70 11.93 3.91
N ASN A 22 11.61 11.15 3.83
CA ASN A 22 11.59 9.78 3.30
C ASN A 22 12.68 8.88 3.93
N ILE A 23 12.92 9.04 5.23
CA ILE A 23 13.91 8.24 5.96
C ILE A 23 13.32 6.85 6.18
N ARG A 24 13.92 5.82 5.56
CA ARG A 24 13.46 4.43 5.62
C ARG A 24 14.32 3.56 6.55
N ASP A 25 14.69 4.10 7.70
CA ASP A 25 15.47 3.38 8.71
C ASP A 25 14.54 2.57 9.62
N GLU A 26 14.45 1.26 9.38
CA GLU A 26 13.59 0.37 10.14
C GLU A 26 13.96 0.35 11.63
N VAL A 27 15.25 0.30 11.98
CA VAL A 27 15.73 0.26 13.38
C VAL A 27 15.28 1.50 14.14
N LEU A 28 15.40 2.66 13.51
CA LEU A 28 14.96 3.93 14.07
C LEU A 28 13.45 3.93 14.33
N PHE A 29 12.65 3.44 13.37
CA PHE A 29 11.21 3.31 13.56
C PHE A 29 10.86 2.32 14.68
N GLN A 30 11.53 1.18 14.78
CA GLN A 30 11.30 0.22 15.88
C GLN A 30 11.61 0.84 17.25
N THR A 31 12.73 1.57 17.36
CA THR A 31 13.11 2.25 18.61
C THR A 31 12.08 3.33 18.99
N PHE A 32 11.62 4.09 18.00
CA PHE A 32 10.59 5.08 18.21
C PHE A 32 9.24 4.46 18.61
N GLY A 33 8.86 3.35 17.98
CA GLY A 33 7.69 2.55 18.34
C GLY A 33 7.74 2.06 19.77
N ALA A 34 8.85 1.44 20.19
CA ALA A 34 9.05 0.99 21.56
C ALA A 34 8.88 2.15 22.56
N ARG A 35 9.51 3.30 22.28
CA ARG A 35 9.39 4.48 23.14
C ARG A 35 7.96 5.02 23.22
N LEU A 36 7.22 4.99 22.12
CA LEU A 36 5.82 5.41 22.11
C LEU A 36 4.95 4.47 22.95
N ALA A 37 5.16 3.16 22.89
CA ALA A 37 4.46 2.17 23.70
C ALA A 37 4.69 2.40 25.21
N GLU A 38 5.94 2.59 25.64
CA GLU A 38 6.26 2.92 27.05
C GLU A 38 5.48 4.14 27.57
N ILE A 39 5.31 5.17 26.74
CA ILE A 39 4.56 6.37 27.12
C ILE A 39 3.06 6.07 27.26
N LEU A 40 2.51 5.19 26.42
CA LEU A 40 1.11 4.76 26.48
C LEU A 40 0.85 3.93 27.74
N GLU A 41 1.76 3.02 28.10
CA GLU A 41 1.65 2.22 29.33
C GLU A 41 1.64 3.10 30.58
N VAL A 42 2.58 4.04 30.69
CA VAL A 42 2.64 5.01 31.80
C VAL A 42 1.37 5.86 31.87
N SER A 43 0.76 6.16 30.72
CA SER A 43 -0.48 6.95 30.65
C SER A 43 -1.74 6.15 30.97
N SER A 44 -1.67 4.81 30.91
CA SER A 44 -2.79 3.89 31.13
C SER A 44 -2.89 3.39 32.58
N GLY A 45 -1.93 3.78 33.44
CA GLY A 45 -1.97 3.46 34.87
C GLY A 45 -3.28 3.90 35.55
N PRO A 46 -3.70 3.21 36.64
CA PRO A 46 -4.96 3.47 37.31
C PRO A 46 -5.06 4.96 37.63
N LEU A 47 -6.14 5.60 37.15
CA LEU A 47 -6.44 7.00 37.42
C LEU A 47 -6.39 7.17 38.95
N ARG A 48 -5.35 7.85 39.45
CA ARG A 48 -5.29 8.20 40.87
C ARG A 48 -6.59 8.92 41.19
N PRO A 49 -7.36 8.47 42.19
CA PRO A 49 -8.62 9.11 42.54
C PRO A 49 -8.32 10.59 42.75
N LEU A 50 -9.00 11.43 41.98
CA LEU A 50 -8.93 12.88 42.13
C LEU A 50 -9.27 13.16 43.60
N GLN A 51 -8.25 13.46 44.40
CA GLN A 51 -8.46 14.02 45.72
C GLN A 51 -9.26 15.29 45.49
N SER A 52 -10.54 15.23 45.86
CA SER A 52 -11.47 16.32 45.76
C SER A 52 -11.03 17.38 46.76
N ASP A 53 -10.12 18.25 46.30
CA ASP A 53 -9.76 19.46 47.02
C ASP A 53 -10.99 20.37 47.03
N ARG A 54 -11.86 20.14 48.02
CA ARG A 54 -12.94 21.02 48.44
C ARG A 54 -12.31 22.30 48.98
N ARG A 55 -11.87 23.19 48.10
CA ARG A 55 -11.75 24.61 48.44
C ARG A 55 -13.01 25.33 47.98
N LEU A 56 -13.98 25.33 48.88
CA LEU A 56 -15.08 26.29 48.88
C LEU A 56 -14.48 27.68 49.12
N GLY A 57 -14.52 28.52 48.10
CA GLY A 57 -14.04 29.90 48.15
C GLY A 57 -14.81 30.75 47.14
N SER A 58 -15.87 31.39 47.61
CA SER A 58 -16.67 32.41 46.94
C SER A 58 -15.81 33.61 46.55
N ALA A 59 -15.94 34.11 45.30
CA ALA A 59 -16.47 35.45 45.02
C ALA A 59 -16.34 35.79 43.53
N ALA A 60 -17.28 36.62 43.11
CA ALA A 60 -17.61 37.04 41.76
C ALA A 60 -16.46 37.72 40.98
N GLY A 61 -16.50 37.54 39.66
CA GLY A 61 -15.66 38.24 38.69
C GLY A 61 -16.01 37.77 37.27
N GLN A 62 -17.03 38.39 36.68
CA GLN A 62 -17.43 38.21 35.30
C GLN A 62 -16.34 38.77 34.37
N ASP A 63 -15.52 37.88 33.81
CA ASP A 63 -14.85 38.04 32.51
C ASP A 63 -14.17 36.71 32.15
N ALA A 64 -14.99 35.72 31.84
CA ALA A 64 -14.52 34.40 31.44
C ALA A 64 -14.10 34.41 29.97
N LEU A 65 -12.93 35.03 29.70
CA LEU A 65 -12.09 34.69 28.55
C LEU A 65 -12.09 33.17 28.40
N THR A 66 -12.56 32.68 27.27
CA THR A 66 -12.66 31.26 26.89
C THR A 66 -11.28 30.61 26.95
N ARG A 67 -10.85 30.22 28.16
CA ARG A 67 -9.58 29.51 28.36
C ARG A 67 -9.67 28.23 27.53
N PRO A 68 -8.70 27.97 26.63
CA PRO A 68 -8.74 26.81 25.76
C PRO A 68 -8.88 25.56 26.62
N ARG A 69 -9.97 24.80 26.40
CA ARG A 69 -10.20 23.51 27.05
C ARG A 69 -8.93 22.68 26.91
N LYS A 70 -8.30 22.33 28.03
CA LYS A 70 -7.13 21.44 28.05
C LYS A 70 -7.52 20.18 27.28
N ARG A 71 -6.91 19.95 26.12
CA ARG A 71 -7.09 18.71 25.37
C ARG A 71 -6.74 17.55 26.30
N SER A 72 -7.56 16.51 26.29
CA SER A 72 -7.28 15.32 27.09
C SER A 72 -5.96 14.71 26.60
N SER A 73 -5.11 14.29 27.54
CA SER A 73 -3.84 13.60 27.25
C SER A 73 -4.04 12.40 26.31
N ARG A 74 -5.19 11.73 26.42
CA ARG A 74 -5.61 10.62 25.55
C ARG A 74 -5.72 11.01 24.08
N GLY A 75 -6.32 12.17 23.78
CA GLY A 75 -6.47 12.62 22.38
C GLY A 75 -5.12 12.96 21.73
N GLU A 76 -4.16 13.46 22.51
CA GLU A 76 -2.79 13.71 22.03
C GLU A 76 -2.05 12.41 21.76
N ALA A 77 -2.19 11.42 22.65
CA ALA A 77 -1.62 10.08 22.50
C ALA A 77 -2.12 9.38 21.24
N GLU A 78 -3.45 9.32 21.05
CA GLU A 78 -4.06 8.74 19.84
C GLU A 78 -3.58 9.44 18.57
N GLY A 79 -3.44 10.77 18.60
CA GLY A 79 -2.92 11.53 17.47
C GLY A 79 -1.47 11.22 17.15
N ALA A 80 -0.63 10.99 18.17
CA ALA A 80 0.76 10.59 17.99
C ALA A 80 0.87 9.16 17.42
N VAL A 81 0.07 8.21 17.94
CA VAL A 81 0.02 6.83 17.45
C VAL A 81 -0.47 6.77 16.00
N MET A 82 -1.55 7.48 15.66
CA MET A 82 -2.02 7.55 14.28
C MET A 82 -0.98 8.14 13.33
N ALA A 83 -0.26 9.19 13.75
CA ALA A 83 0.79 9.81 12.95
C ALA A 83 1.96 8.84 12.72
N TYR A 84 2.36 8.11 13.76
CA TYR A 84 3.38 7.07 13.68
C TYR A 84 2.98 5.94 12.73
N LEU A 85 1.80 5.32 12.93
CA LEU A 85 1.32 4.25 12.07
C LEU A 85 1.21 4.71 10.61
N SER A 86 0.71 5.93 10.37
CA SER A 86 0.62 6.49 9.02
C SER A 86 1.98 6.68 8.37
N ALA A 87 3.01 7.08 9.14
CA ALA A 87 4.37 7.18 8.65
C ALA A 87 4.93 5.80 8.29
N CYS A 88 4.78 4.81 9.17
CA CYS A 88 5.17 3.42 8.91
C CYS A 88 4.49 2.86 7.65
N GLY A 89 3.17 3.06 7.52
CA GLY A 89 2.40 2.59 6.36
C GLY A 89 2.82 3.26 5.04
N ARG A 90 3.23 4.53 5.06
CA ARG A 90 3.75 5.22 3.86
C ARG A 90 5.14 4.70 3.47
N LEU A 91 5.96 4.34 4.45
CA LEU A 91 7.31 3.82 4.24
C LEU A 91 7.35 2.29 4.09
N ASN A 92 6.19 1.63 4.14
CA ASN A 92 6.01 0.18 4.17
C ASN A 92 6.78 -0.53 5.31
N ILE A 93 7.12 0.19 6.39
CA ILE A 93 7.78 -0.36 7.57
C ILE A 93 6.74 -1.05 8.44
N ARG A 94 7.01 -2.28 8.91
CA ARG A 94 6.13 -3.03 9.80
C ARG A 94 6.65 -2.96 11.23
N PRO A 95 6.13 -2.06 12.08
CA PRO A 95 6.62 -1.96 13.45
C PRO A 95 6.14 -3.14 14.29
N HIS A 96 6.97 -3.61 15.23
CA HIS A 96 6.59 -4.71 16.14
C HIS A 96 5.35 -4.36 16.96
N GLN A 97 5.17 -3.09 17.32
CA GLN A 97 4.02 -2.57 18.07
C GLN A 97 2.79 -2.26 17.18
N ALA A 98 2.80 -2.61 15.89
CA ALA A 98 1.70 -2.28 14.98
C ALA A 98 0.34 -2.75 15.52
N HIS A 99 0.28 -3.99 16.02
CA HIS A 99 -0.94 -4.60 16.53
C HIS A 99 -1.47 -3.87 17.78
N GLU A 100 -0.60 -3.59 18.75
CA GLU A 100 -0.95 -2.87 19.97
C GLU A 100 -1.47 -1.47 19.66
N PHE A 101 -0.74 -0.73 18.82
CA PHE A 101 -1.10 0.61 18.41
C PHE A 101 -2.40 0.66 17.61
N PHE A 102 -2.62 -0.32 16.74
CA PHE A 102 -3.87 -0.48 16.01
C PHE A 102 -5.06 -0.64 16.96
N ASN A 103 -4.94 -1.55 17.95
CA ASN A 103 -5.96 -1.78 18.96
C ASN A 103 -6.15 -0.56 19.90
N HIS A 104 -5.12 0.25 20.10
CA HIS A 104 -5.22 1.46 20.91
C HIS A 104 -6.08 2.54 20.24
N VAL A 105 -5.92 2.75 18.92
CA VAL A 105 -6.58 3.87 18.20
C VAL A 105 -7.89 3.48 17.51
N GLY A 106 -8.06 2.20 17.13
CA GLY A 106 -9.24 1.69 16.43
C GLY A 106 -10.56 1.99 17.13
N PRO A 107 -10.75 1.58 18.39
CA PRO A 107 -12.01 1.79 19.12
C PRO A 107 -12.40 3.27 19.22
N SER A 108 -11.43 4.15 19.42
CA SER A 108 -11.66 5.59 19.52
C SER A 108 -11.98 6.25 18.17
N ALA A 109 -11.41 5.75 17.07
CA ALA A 109 -11.79 6.17 15.73
C ALA A 109 -13.22 5.75 15.41
N ARG A 110 -13.59 4.51 15.75
CA ARG A 110 -14.95 3.97 15.56
C ARG A 110 -15.99 4.72 16.37
N ALA A 111 -15.75 4.94 17.65
CA ALA A 111 -16.68 5.66 18.54
C ALA A 111 -16.98 7.10 18.06
N ARG A 112 -16.07 7.72 17.31
CA ARG A 112 -16.24 9.05 16.73
C ARG A 112 -16.79 9.05 15.30
N HIS A 113 -16.97 7.89 14.68
CA HIS A 113 -17.28 7.75 13.25
C HIS A 113 -16.32 8.58 12.37
N ASP A 114 -15.03 8.63 12.72
CA ASP A 114 -14.00 9.37 11.98
C ASP A 114 -13.62 8.56 10.72
N VAL A 115 -14.45 8.65 9.67
CA VAL A 115 -14.31 7.86 8.43
C VAL A 115 -12.91 7.99 7.81
N PRO A 116 -12.31 9.19 7.64
CA PRO A 116 -10.95 9.30 7.11
C PRO A 116 -9.92 8.50 7.92
N ARG A 117 -10.02 8.52 9.26
CA ARG A 117 -9.14 7.75 10.14
C ARG A 117 -9.39 6.26 10.05
N LEU A 118 -10.66 5.84 9.95
CA LEU A 118 -11.03 4.44 9.79
C LEU A 118 -10.54 3.86 8.46
N VAL A 119 -10.63 4.63 7.37
CA VAL A 119 -10.06 4.26 6.07
C VAL A 119 -8.54 4.10 6.16
N ALA A 120 -7.85 5.06 6.80
CA ALA A 120 -6.41 4.95 7.03
C ALA A 120 -6.05 3.69 7.84
N LEU A 121 -6.84 3.36 8.87
CA LEU A 121 -6.64 2.14 9.65
C LEU A 121 -6.89 0.88 8.83
N ALA A 122 -7.95 0.82 8.03
CA ALA A 122 -8.19 -0.32 7.13
C ALA A 122 -7.00 -0.55 6.18
N GLN A 123 -6.41 0.51 5.64
CA GLN A 123 -5.21 0.43 4.81
C GLN A 123 -3.99 -0.09 5.59
N LEU A 124 -3.79 0.40 6.81
CA LEU A 124 -2.70 -0.04 7.68
C LEU A 124 -2.87 -1.49 8.10
N ALA A 125 -4.10 -1.96 8.33
CA ALA A 125 -4.38 -3.34 8.65
C ALA A 125 -3.94 -4.28 7.53
N ALA A 126 -4.27 -3.96 6.28
CA ALA A 126 -3.78 -4.70 5.12
C ALA A 126 -2.24 -4.67 5.04
N LYS A 127 -1.63 -3.50 5.26
CA LYS A 127 -0.17 -3.32 5.17
C LYS A 127 0.64 -4.07 6.21
N PHE A 128 0.12 -4.15 7.42
CA PHE A 128 0.78 -4.75 8.55
C PHE A 128 0.39 -6.22 8.78
N GLY A 129 -0.46 -6.79 7.92
CA GLY A 129 -0.93 -8.17 8.10
C GLY A 129 -1.86 -8.31 9.31
N LEU A 130 -2.65 -7.28 9.61
CA LEU A 130 -3.63 -7.25 10.70
C LEU A 130 -5.07 -7.42 10.20
N ALA A 131 -5.26 -7.81 8.94
CA ALA A 131 -6.56 -7.88 8.31
C ALA A 131 -7.50 -8.90 8.98
N ASP A 132 -6.94 -9.95 9.59
CA ASP A 132 -7.71 -11.02 10.26
C ASP A 132 -8.01 -10.71 11.72
N THR A 133 -7.65 -9.52 12.20
CA THR A 133 -7.98 -9.11 13.58
C THR A 133 -9.45 -8.73 13.71
N GLY A 134 -10.03 -9.00 14.89
CA GLY A 134 -11.41 -8.61 15.18
C GLY A 134 -11.64 -7.10 15.04
N GLU A 135 -10.67 -6.27 15.47
CA GLU A 135 -10.75 -4.82 15.34
C GLU A 135 -10.71 -4.37 13.86
N ALA A 136 -9.91 -5.00 12.99
CA ALA A 136 -9.91 -4.70 11.56
C ALA A 136 -11.27 -5.01 10.92
N SER A 137 -11.89 -6.14 11.29
CA SER A 137 -13.25 -6.48 10.85
C SER A 137 -14.29 -5.44 11.33
N CYS A 138 -14.22 -4.99 12.58
CA CYS A 138 -15.09 -3.92 13.09
C CYS A 138 -14.89 -2.60 12.35
N ILE A 139 -13.64 -2.22 12.04
CA ILE A 139 -13.33 -1.00 11.30
C ILE A 139 -13.90 -1.09 9.88
N LEU A 140 -13.69 -2.21 9.18
CA LEU A 140 -14.21 -2.41 7.83
C LEU A 140 -15.74 -2.39 7.79
N ALA A 141 -16.41 -2.93 8.80
CA ALA A 141 -17.88 -2.86 8.90
C ALA A 141 -18.38 -1.40 8.99
N VAL A 142 -17.74 -0.57 9.83
CA VAL A 142 -18.11 0.86 9.94
C VAL A 142 -17.80 1.62 8.65
N VAL A 143 -16.66 1.33 8.01
CA VAL A 143 -16.31 1.91 6.71
C VAL A 143 -17.36 1.52 5.66
N CYS A 144 -17.73 0.24 5.58
CA CYS A 144 -18.76 -0.25 4.66
C CYS A 144 -20.08 0.52 4.82
N THR A 145 -20.60 0.64 6.05
CA THR A 145 -21.82 1.40 6.34
C THR A 145 -21.69 2.88 5.95
N ALA A 146 -20.53 3.50 6.18
CA ALA A 146 -20.29 4.88 5.78
C ALA A 146 -20.32 5.06 4.25
N PHE A 147 -19.75 4.14 3.49
CA PHE A 147 -19.76 4.18 2.02
C PHE A 147 -21.13 3.81 1.42
N GLU A 148 -21.91 2.94 2.07
CA GLU A 148 -23.28 2.61 1.64
C GLU A 148 -24.22 3.83 1.77
N GLY A 149 -23.98 4.71 2.75
CA GLY A 149 -24.83 5.89 3.01
C GLY A 149 -24.32 7.23 2.47
N ALA A 150 -23.08 7.31 1.99
CA ALA A 150 -22.45 8.57 1.61
C ALA A 150 -21.93 8.57 0.16
N THR A 151 -22.09 9.69 -0.53
CA THR A 151 -21.41 9.97 -1.79
C THR A 151 -20.04 10.58 -1.49
N PRO A 152 -18.91 9.93 -1.83
CA PRO A 152 -17.60 10.53 -1.70
C PRO A 152 -17.56 11.87 -2.44
N SER A 153 -16.94 12.87 -1.81
CA SER A 153 -16.77 14.16 -2.47
C SER A 153 -15.97 13.99 -3.76
N ARG A 154 -16.27 14.80 -4.78
CA ARG A 154 -15.56 14.76 -6.07
C ARG A 154 -14.13 15.33 -6.01
N GLY A 155 -13.71 15.88 -4.86
CA GLY A 155 -12.40 16.47 -4.70
C GLY A 155 -11.26 15.44 -4.74
N TYR A 156 -10.11 15.86 -5.27
CA TYR A 156 -8.92 15.02 -5.44
C TYR A 156 -8.53 14.24 -4.17
N ALA A 157 -8.53 14.89 -3.01
CA ALA A 157 -8.18 14.24 -1.74
C ALA A 157 -9.09 13.05 -1.39
N SER A 158 -10.39 13.17 -1.68
CA SER A 158 -11.36 12.09 -1.45
C SER A 158 -11.16 10.96 -2.44
N GLN A 159 -10.91 11.26 -3.71
CA GLN A 159 -10.59 10.26 -4.73
C GLN A 159 -9.32 9.47 -4.37
N ALA A 160 -8.26 10.16 -3.95
CA ALA A 160 -7.01 9.52 -3.51
C ALA A 160 -7.21 8.59 -2.30
N ILE A 161 -8.00 9.01 -1.30
CA ILE A 161 -8.31 8.18 -0.12
C ILE A 161 -9.09 6.93 -0.54
N THR A 162 -10.12 7.08 -1.37
CA THR A 162 -10.93 5.96 -1.86
C THR A 162 -10.09 4.99 -2.67
N GLY A 163 -9.26 5.47 -3.60
CA GLY A 163 -8.40 4.62 -4.40
C GLY A 163 -7.36 3.86 -3.58
N GLN A 164 -6.79 4.48 -2.54
CA GLN A 164 -5.91 3.79 -1.60
C GLN A 164 -6.65 2.72 -0.77
N LEU A 165 -7.92 2.96 -0.41
CA LEU A 165 -8.75 1.95 0.24
C LEU A 165 -9.00 0.76 -0.68
N LEU A 166 -9.37 0.99 -1.94
CA LEU A 166 -9.60 -0.07 -2.93
C LEU A 166 -8.38 -1.00 -3.04
N LEU A 167 -7.17 -0.43 -3.18
CA LEU A 167 -5.93 -1.23 -3.22
C LEU A 167 -5.72 -2.04 -1.93
N ALA A 168 -5.97 -1.44 -0.76
CA ALA A 168 -5.82 -2.14 0.51
C ALA A 168 -6.78 -3.33 0.63
N LEU A 169 -7.99 -3.23 0.07
CA LEU A 169 -8.98 -4.30 0.09
C LEU A 169 -8.61 -5.47 -0.85
N ILE A 170 -7.69 -5.29 -1.80
CA ILE A 170 -7.28 -6.34 -2.75
C ILE A 170 -5.84 -6.82 -2.58
N PHE A 171 -5.07 -6.24 -1.65
CA PHE A 171 -3.68 -6.66 -1.42
C PHE A 171 -3.55 -8.11 -0.97
N ASP A 172 -4.54 -8.62 -0.27
CA ASP A 172 -4.62 -10.01 0.14
C ASP A 172 -5.68 -10.73 -0.71
N GLU A 173 -5.29 -11.89 -1.24
CA GLU A 173 -6.12 -12.71 -2.12
C GLU A 173 -7.20 -13.50 -1.36
N SER A 174 -7.09 -13.61 -0.04
CA SER A 174 -8.07 -14.33 0.77
C SER A 174 -9.44 -13.65 0.67
N ALA A 175 -10.44 -14.45 0.30
CA ALA A 175 -11.83 -14.01 0.31
C ALA A 175 -12.27 -13.78 1.75
N CYS A 176 -12.84 -12.62 2.02
CA CYS A 176 -13.34 -12.25 3.34
C CYS A 176 -14.63 -11.48 3.13
N ASN A 177 -15.75 -12.03 3.60
CA ASN A 177 -17.08 -11.45 3.41
C ASN A 177 -17.13 -9.95 3.78
N THR A 178 -16.49 -9.57 4.89
CA THR A 178 -16.44 -8.16 5.33
C THR A 178 -15.67 -7.28 4.35
N ARG A 179 -14.54 -7.77 3.83
CA ARG A 179 -13.69 -7.06 2.88
C ARG A 179 -14.35 -6.94 1.51
N ASP A 180 -14.97 -8.01 1.04
CA ASP A 180 -15.69 -8.08 -0.23
C ASP A 180 -16.90 -7.14 -0.20
N ARG A 181 -17.65 -7.10 0.91
CA ARG A 181 -18.71 -6.11 1.11
C ARG A 181 -18.18 -4.68 1.11
N ALA A 182 -17.09 -4.41 1.81
CA ALA A 182 -16.47 -3.09 1.81
C ALA A 182 -16.00 -2.68 0.40
N LEU A 183 -15.54 -3.63 -0.40
CA LEU A 183 -15.13 -3.40 -1.79
C LEU A 183 -16.31 -3.01 -2.68
N VAL A 184 -17.41 -3.78 -2.60
CA VAL A 184 -18.67 -3.46 -3.30
C VAL A 184 -19.22 -2.10 -2.87
N ALA A 185 -19.22 -1.80 -1.57
CA ALA A 185 -19.68 -0.52 -1.04
C ALA A 185 -18.83 0.65 -1.55
N ALA A 186 -17.50 0.52 -1.52
CA ALA A 186 -16.59 1.55 -2.03
C ALA A 186 -16.80 1.81 -3.52
N ILE A 187 -16.88 0.76 -4.35
CA ILE A 187 -17.15 0.88 -5.80
C ILE A 187 -18.52 1.51 -6.05
N SER A 188 -19.55 1.08 -5.30
CA SER A 188 -20.90 1.66 -5.39
C SER A 188 -20.89 3.15 -5.11
N ALA A 189 -20.16 3.59 -4.08
CA ALA A 189 -20.08 5.00 -3.71
C ALA A 189 -19.35 5.84 -4.77
N VAL A 190 -18.30 5.30 -5.40
CA VAL A 190 -17.66 5.93 -6.55
C VAL A 190 -18.63 6.02 -7.72
N ASN A 191 -19.34 4.94 -8.06
CA ASN A 191 -20.34 4.97 -9.13
C ASN A 191 -21.44 6.01 -8.86
N SER A 192 -21.97 6.10 -7.64
CA SER A 192 -22.96 7.13 -7.28
C SER A 192 -22.43 8.55 -7.47
N SER A 193 -21.12 8.75 -7.32
CA SER A 193 -20.49 10.07 -7.41
C SER A 193 -20.07 10.44 -8.83
N PHE A 194 -19.67 9.45 -9.65
CA PHE A 194 -19.02 9.65 -10.95
C PHE A 194 -19.66 8.87 -12.12
N GLY A 195 -20.68 8.05 -11.89
CA GLY A 195 -21.25 7.16 -12.91
C GLY A 195 -21.78 7.86 -14.16
N CYS A 196 -22.28 9.09 -14.02
CA CYS A 196 -22.69 9.93 -15.14
C CYS A 196 -21.60 10.86 -15.68
N ALA A 197 -20.41 10.88 -15.07
CA ALA A 197 -19.33 11.83 -15.34
C ALA A 197 -17.96 11.17 -15.17
N LEU A 198 -17.73 10.07 -15.89
CA LEU A 198 -16.49 9.29 -15.82
C LEU A 198 -15.24 10.12 -16.08
N ASN A 199 -15.31 11.13 -16.95
CA ASN A 199 -14.21 12.05 -17.25
C ASN A 199 -13.81 12.96 -16.06
N SER A 200 -14.59 12.95 -14.97
CA SER A 200 -14.26 13.65 -13.71
C SER A 200 -13.49 12.78 -12.72
N LEU A 201 -13.27 11.50 -13.04
CA LEU A 201 -12.38 10.64 -12.27
C LEU A 201 -10.93 11.10 -12.46
N ASP A 202 -10.22 11.20 -11.34
CA ASP A 202 -8.78 11.33 -11.32
C ASP A 202 -8.15 10.07 -11.94
N GLU A 203 -7.08 10.26 -12.72
CA GLU A 203 -6.37 9.19 -13.42
C GLU A 203 -5.94 8.07 -12.45
N GLN A 204 -5.45 8.46 -11.26
CA GLN A 204 -5.00 7.49 -10.27
C GLN A 204 -6.16 6.65 -9.74
N LEU A 205 -7.33 7.26 -9.48
CA LEU A 205 -8.50 6.52 -9.05
C LEU A 205 -9.03 5.60 -10.15
N ALA A 206 -9.06 6.06 -11.40
CA ALA A 206 -9.46 5.23 -12.56
C ALA A 206 -8.57 3.98 -12.68
N GLN A 207 -7.25 4.14 -12.62
CA GLN A 207 -6.31 3.02 -12.64
C GLN A 207 -6.53 2.08 -11.44
N GLN A 208 -6.74 2.62 -10.25
CA GLN A 208 -6.98 1.81 -9.04
C GLN A 208 -8.28 1.02 -9.13
N LEU A 209 -9.32 1.56 -9.77
CA LEU A 209 -10.57 0.84 -10.05
C LEU A 209 -10.36 -0.31 -11.03
N GLN A 210 -9.57 -0.12 -12.08
CA GLN A 210 -9.29 -1.18 -13.05
C GLN A 210 -8.46 -2.32 -12.44
N VAL A 211 -7.43 -1.98 -11.64
CA VAL A 211 -6.67 -2.98 -10.86
C VAL A 211 -7.59 -3.75 -9.91
N THR A 212 -8.54 -3.04 -9.29
CA THR A 212 -9.53 -3.65 -8.40
C THR A 212 -10.48 -4.59 -9.14
N GLU A 213 -11.01 -4.17 -10.28
CA GLU A 213 -11.86 -5.00 -11.13
C GLU A 213 -11.13 -6.24 -11.62
N LEU A 214 -9.88 -6.10 -12.08
CA LEU A 214 -9.03 -7.23 -12.46
C LEU A 214 -8.83 -8.21 -11.30
N ALA A 215 -8.52 -7.71 -10.09
CA ALA A 215 -8.37 -8.56 -8.91
C ALA A 215 -9.67 -9.29 -8.56
N CYS A 216 -10.81 -8.60 -8.59
CA CYS A 216 -12.11 -9.23 -8.36
C CYS A 216 -12.39 -10.35 -9.37
N ARG A 217 -12.13 -10.10 -10.66
CA ARG A 217 -12.35 -11.08 -11.73
C ARG A 217 -11.48 -12.32 -11.60
N LEU A 218 -10.20 -12.15 -11.24
CA LEU A 218 -9.26 -13.28 -11.16
C LEU A 218 -9.36 -14.05 -9.85
N GLU A 219 -9.81 -13.42 -8.76
CA GLU A 219 -9.62 -13.97 -7.41
C GLU A 219 -10.88 -14.02 -6.57
N ARG A 220 -11.89 -13.23 -6.91
CA ARG A 220 -13.09 -13.05 -6.08
C ARG A 220 -14.36 -13.14 -6.94
N PRO A 221 -14.65 -14.28 -7.57
CA PRO A 221 -15.81 -14.44 -8.43
C PRO A 221 -17.14 -14.09 -7.73
N GLY A 222 -17.27 -14.42 -6.43
CA GLY A 222 -18.44 -14.02 -5.64
C GLY A 222 -18.57 -12.50 -5.48
N THR A 223 -17.46 -11.76 -5.37
CA THR A 223 -17.49 -10.29 -5.38
C THR A 223 -17.90 -9.75 -6.74
N MET A 224 -17.40 -10.31 -7.84
CA MET A 224 -17.85 -9.91 -9.18
C MET A 224 -19.34 -10.11 -9.39
N GLN A 225 -19.88 -11.24 -8.95
CA GLN A 225 -21.32 -11.50 -9.01
C GLN A 225 -22.10 -10.45 -8.20
N MET A 226 -21.62 -10.04 -7.02
CA MET A 226 -22.26 -8.97 -6.25
C MET A 226 -22.22 -7.62 -6.99
N LEU A 227 -21.12 -7.29 -7.66
CA LEU A 227 -21.00 -6.06 -8.46
C LEU A 227 -21.99 -6.08 -9.63
N GLU A 228 -22.17 -7.23 -10.28
CA GLU A 228 -23.13 -7.41 -11.37
C GLU A 228 -24.58 -7.26 -10.90
N ILE A 229 -24.96 -7.92 -9.80
CA ILE A 229 -26.30 -7.80 -9.20
C ILE A 229 -26.62 -6.34 -8.82
N ARG A 230 -25.61 -5.57 -8.41
CA ARG A 230 -25.74 -4.13 -8.08
C ARG A 230 -25.78 -3.22 -9.31
N GLY A 231 -25.69 -3.77 -10.53
CA GLY A 231 -25.68 -3.00 -11.77
C GLY A 231 -24.39 -2.20 -12.00
N LEU A 232 -23.26 -2.60 -11.38
CA LEU A 232 -22.00 -1.86 -11.45
C LEU A 232 -21.12 -2.27 -12.63
N SER A 233 -21.46 -3.34 -13.35
CA SER A 233 -20.68 -3.84 -14.49
C SER A 233 -20.51 -2.79 -15.59
N GLY A 234 -21.58 -2.07 -15.94
CA GLY A 234 -21.50 -1.02 -16.98
C GLY A 234 -20.61 0.15 -16.57
N PHE A 235 -20.61 0.52 -15.28
CA PHE A 235 -19.71 1.54 -14.75
C PHE A 235 -18.24 1.10 -14.86
N LEU A 236 -17.93 -0.13 -14.41
CA LEU A 236 -16.56 -0.66 -14.46
C LEU A 236 -16.05 -0.84 -15.90
N GLU A 237 -16.91 -1.26 -16.82
CA GLU A 237 -16.56 -1.32 -18.25
C GLU A 237 -16.26 0.07 -18.80
N GLY A 238 -17.08 1.07 -18.45
CA GLY A 238 -16.83 2.46 -18.79
C GLY A 238 -15.48 2.96 -18.26
N VAL A 239 -15.13 2.63 -17.01
CA VAL A 239 -13.84 2.97 -16.40
C VAL A 239 -12.67 2.30 -17.14
N ARG A 240 -12.82 1.06 -17.62
CA ARG A 240 -11.80 0.37 -18.43
C ARG A 240 -11.54 1.10 -19.76
N HIS A 241 -12.59 1.65 -20.38
CA HIS A 241 -12.45 2.37 -21.65
C HIS A 241 -11.88 3.79 -21.53
N LEU A 242 -11.84 4.39 -20.33
CA LEU A 242 -11.21 5.71 -20.12
C LEU A 242 -9.72 5.71 -20.51
N GLU A 243 -9.05 4.57 -20.43
CA GLU A 243 -7.62 4.41 -20.66
C GLU A 243 -7.12 4.90 -22.02
N GLN A 244 -7.95 4.82 -23.07
CA GLN A 244 -7.55 5.27 -24.40
C GLN A 244 -7.33 6.79 -24.48
N SER A 245 -7.88 7.55 -23.52
CA SER A 245 -7.80 9.02 -23.52
C SER A 245 -6.85 9.59 -22.47
N PHE A 246 -6.67 8.92 -21.32
CA PHE A 246 -5.85 9.45 -20.21
C PHE A 246 -4.36 9.13 -20.33
N PHE A 247 -4.04 7.91 -20.77
CA PHE A 247 -2.66 7.53 -20.96
C PHE A 247 -2.21 8.11 -22.30
N GLY A 248 -1.58 9.27 -22.24
CA GLY A 248 -0.84 9.83 -23.36
C GLY A 248 0.23 8.85 -23.89
N PRO A 249 1.08 9.28 -24.83
CA PRO A 249 2.21 8.46 -25.24
C PRO A 249 2.97 7.97 -24.01
N LEU A 250 3.33 6.69 -24.00
CA LEU A 250 4.11 6.05 -22.93
C LEU A 250 5.27 6.98 -22.52
N PRO A 251 5.56 7.10 -21.21
CA PRO A 251 6.60 7.99 -20.73
C PRO A 251 7.91 7.66 -21.46
N LYS A 252 8.38 8.58 -22.32
CA LYS A 252 9.56 8.39 -23.20
C LYS A 252 10.89 8.22 -22.44
N SER A 253 10.87 8.13 -21.12
CA SER A 253 12.05 8.06 -20.27
C SER A 253 12.22 6.65 -19.70
N SER A 254 12.48 5.67 -20.57
CA SER A 254 13.00 4.39 -20.11
C SER A 254 14.31 4.64 -19.36
N SER A 255 14.50 4.00 -18.20
CA SER A 255 15.76 4.18 -17.46
C SER A 255 16.93 3.60 -18.26
N GLN A 256 18.16 4.02 -17.95
CA GLN A 256 19.35 3.44 -18.58
C GLN A 256 19.38 1.90 -18.48
N GLN A 257 18.89 1.36 -17.36
CA GLN A 257 18.79 -0.08 -17.16
C GLN A 257 17.80 -0.75 -18.13
N HIS A 258 16.67 -0.10 -18.48
CA HIS A 258 15.73 -0.62 -19.48
C HIS A 258 16.40 -0.77 -20.84
N LEU A 259 17.15 0.25 -21.27
CA LEU A 259 17.88 0.22 -22.54
C LEU A 259 18.97 -0.87 -22.53
N GLN A 260 19.66 -1.07 -21.40
CA GLN A 260 20.68 -2.10 -21.27
C GLN A 260 20.09 -3.52 -21.28
N VAL A 261 18.94 -3.74 -20.64
CA VAL A 261 18.23 -5.02 -20.69
C VAL A 261 17.76 -5.32 -22.11
N SER A 262 17.16 -4.32 -22.79
CA SER A 262 16.74 -4.44 -24.19
C SER A 262 17.90 -4.76 -25.13
N GLY A 263 19.04 -4.07 -24.98
CA GLY A 263 20.25 -4.35 -25.75
C GLY A 263 20.78 -5.77 -25.53
N ALA A 264 20.85 -6.24 -24.28
CA ALA A 264 21.27 -7.60 -23.97
C ALA A 264 20.34 -8.66 -24.57
N LEU A 265 19.02 -8.43 -24.55
CA LEU A 265 18.04 -9.32 -25.19
C LEU A 265 18.21 -9.33 -26.71
N HIS A 266 18.42 -8.18 -27.34
CA HIS A 266 18.63 -8.07 -28.78
C HIS A 266 19.86 -8.86 -29.24
N GLU A 267 20.98 -8.73 -28.53
CA GLU A 267 22.22 -9.45 -28.84
C GLU A 267 22.10 -10.97 -28.62
N LEU A 268 21.27 -11.39 -27.68
CA LEU A 268 20.91 -12.80 -27.49
C LEU A 268 19.91 -13.33 -28.54
N GLY A 269 19.47 -12.50 -29.48
CA GLY A 269 18.48 -12.86 -30.50
C GLY A 269 17.06 -13.03 -29.93
N VAL A 270 16.78 -12.51 -28.74
CA VAL A 270 15.47 -12.62 -28.08
C VAL A 270 14.57 -11.48 -28.53
N GLN A 271 13.51 -11.84 -29.26
CA GLN A 271 12.49 -10.88 -29.68
C GLN A 271 11.67 -10.39 -28.48
N HIS A 272 11.55 -9.08 -28.34
CA HIS A 272 10.87 -8.45 -27.22
C HIS A 272 10.29 -7.09 -27.60
N ARG A 273 9.40 -6.59 -26.75
CA ARG A 273 8.84 -5.23 -26.78
C ARG A 273 9.05 -4.58 -25.42
N THR A 274 9.36 -3.29 -25.41
CA THR A 274 9.54 -2.51 -24.18
C THR A 274 8.30 -1.68 -23.89
N GLU A 275 8.01 -1.44 -22.62
CA GLU A 275 6.90 -0.59 -22.15
C GLU A 275 5.54 -1.00 -22.75
N GLU A 276 5.28 -2.31 -22.81
CA GLU A 276 4.07 -2.83 -23.43
C GLU A 276 2.87 -2.76 -22.47
N ARG A 277 1.76 -2.24 -22.99
CA ARG A 277 0.51 -2.16 -22.25
C ARG A 277 -0.15 -3.53 -22.11
N LEU A 278 -0.40 -3.93 -20.87
CA LEU A 278 -1.10 -5.14 -20.45
C LEU A 278 -2.15 -4.75 -19.41
N ASP A 279 -3.30 -4.24 -19.87
CA ASP A 279 -4.28 -3.54 -19.04
C ASP A 279 -4.59 -4.26 -17.71
N PRO A 280 -4.55 -3.53 -16.58
CA PRO A 280 -4.34 -2.09 -16.40
C PRO A 280 -2.86 -1.69 -16.19
N TYR A 281 -1.93 -2.58 -16.50
CA TYR A 281 -0.50 -2.39 -16.26
C TYR A 281 0.24 -2.03 -17.54
N ILE A 282 1.44 -1.47 -17.35
CA ILE A 282 2.48 -1.39 -18.37
C ILE A 282 3.59 -2.32 -17.88
N ALA A 283 3.98 -3.27 -18.72
CA ALA A 283 5.11 -4.17 -18.48
C ALA A 283 6.38 -3.55 -19.07
N ASP A 284 7.48 -3.64 -18.32
CA ASP A 284 8.74 -3.01 -18.74
C ASP A 284 9.30 -3.68 -19.99
N VAL A 285 9.26 -5.02 -20.04
CA VAL A 285 9.61 -5.81 -21.22
C VAL A 285 8.68 -7.02 -21.36
N ARG A 286 8.11 -7.22 -22.55
CA ARG A 286 7.41 -8.45 -22.95
C ARG A 286 8.26 -9.22 -23.95
N LEU A 287 8.47 -10.51 -23.69
CA LEU A 287 9.08 -11.41 -24.67
C LEU A 287 8.00 -11.85 -25.68
N THR A 288 8.28 -11.80 -26.98
CA THR A 288 7.26 -12.09 -28.01
C THR A 288 7.15 -13.57 -28.34
N THR A 289 8.13 -14.37 -27.94
CA THR A 289 8.19 -15.82 -28.23
C THR A 289 7.36 -16.66 -27.27
N ASN A 290 7.04 -16.13 -26.09
CA ASN A 290 6.30 -16.83 -25.05
C ASN A 290 5.49 -15.83 -24.18
N GLN A 291 4.76 -16.36 -23.19
CA GLN A 291 3.98 -15.56 -22.26
C GLN A 291 4.83 -15.10 -21.06
N SER A 292 5.98 -14.48 -21.33
CA SER A 292 6.92 -14.03 -20.30
C SER A 292 7.13 -12.51 -20.31
N LEU A 293 7.28 -11.95 -19.11
CA LEU A 293 7.55 -10.54 -18.85
C LEU A 293 8.84 -10.41 -18.06
N ILE A 294 9.52 -9.27 -18.21
CA ILE A 294 10.63 -8.87 -17.34
C ILE A 294 10.27 -7.50 -16.77
N GLU A 295 10.24 -7.42 -15.45
CA GLU A 295 10.08 -6.19 -14.66
C GLU A 295 11.45 -5.74 -14.16
N ILE A 296 11.71 -4.43 -14.24
CA ILE A 296 12.96 -3.79 -13.84
C ILE A 296 12.70 -3.00 -12.56
N ASP A 297 13.02 -3.62 -11.44
CA ASP A 297 12.61 -3.13 -10.12
C ASP A 297 13.57 -2.07 -9.58
N GLY A 298 13.12 -0.82 -9.56
CA GLY A 298 13.82 0.28 -8.90
C GLY A 298 13.74 0.22 -7.36
N PRO A 299 14.46 1.10 -6.63
CA PRO A 299 14.48 1.10 -5.16
C PRO A 299 13.10 1.22 -4.48
N LEU A 300 12.11 1.80 -5.18
CA LEU A 300 10.76 1.98 -4.64
C LEU A 300 9.93 0.69 -4.61
N HIS A 301 10.35 -0.35 -5.32
CA HIS A 301 9.71 -1.67 -5.33
C HIS A 301 10.02 -2.45 -4.04
N PHE A 302 11.00 -1.98 -3.26
CA PHE A 302 11.48 -2.63 -2.05
C PHE A 302 11.11 -1.86 -0.78
N VAL A 303 10.93 -2.60 0.30
CA VAL A 303 10.68 -2.03 1.63
C VAL A 303 12.00 -1.61 2.26
N GLY A 304 12.16 -0.31 2.52
CA GLY A 304 13.37 0.23 3.14
C GLY A 304 14.64 -0.10 2.34
N ASN A 305 15.63 -0.66 3.02
CA ASN A 305 16.87 -1.17 2.44
C ASN A 305 16.90 -2.71 2.38
N SER A 306 15.74 -3.36 2.49
CA SER A 306 15.62 -4.83 2.42
C SER A 306 15.44 -5.31 0.98
N GLN A 307 15.52 -6.63 0.77
CA GLN A 307 15.15 -7.28 -0.50
C GLN A 307 13.65 -7.63 -0.57
N ARG A 308 12.86 -7.25 0.44
CA ARG A 308 11.43 -7.54 0.49
C ARG A 308 10.65 -6.61 -0.42
N TYR A 309 9.80 -7.17 -1.26
CA TYR A 309 8.94 -6.40 -2.14
C TYR A 309 7.86 -5.63 -1.39
N ASP A 310 7.50 -4.49 -1.94
CA ASP A 310 6.35 -3.72 -1.52
C ASP A 310 5.03 -4.36 -2.03
N MET A 311 3.92 -4.03 -1.37
CA MET A 311 2.65 -4.70 -1.65
C MET A 311 2.09 -4.40 -3.04
N LYS A 312 2.46 -3.25 -3.63
CA LYS A 312 2.01 -2.88 -4.98
C LYS A 312 2.72 -3.74 -6.02
N SER A 313 4.03 -3.94 -5.86
CA SER A 313 4.86 -4.81 -6.70
C SER A 313 4.38 -6.25 -6.57
N SER A 314 4.14 -6.73 -5.34
CA SER A 314 3.56 -8.05 -5.10
C SER A 314 2.16 -8.21 -5.72
N LEU A 315 1.30 -7.18 -5.68
CA LEU A 315 -0.02 -7.20 -6.30
C LEU A 315 0.08 -7.26 -7.84
N LYS A 316 0.90 -6.41 -8.45
CA LYS A 316 1.14 -6.40 -9.91
C LYS A 316 1.60 -7.78 -10.37
N HIS A 317 2.64 -8.31 -9.74
CA HIS A 317 3.17 -9.64 -10.02
C HIS A 317 2.08 -10.72 -9.91
N ARG A 318 1.36 -10.76 -8.77
CA ARG A 318 0.31 -11.77 -8.52
C ARG A 318 -0.79 -11.75 -9.58
N LEU A 319 -1.28 -10.57 -9.96
CA LEU A 319 -2.33 -10.45 -10.96
C LEU A 319 -1.83 -10.84 -12.37
N LEU A 320 -0.63 -10.40 -12.76
CA LEU A 320 -0.02 -10.80 -14.03
C LEU A 320 0.19 -12.31 -14.10
N THR A 321 0.70 -12.94 -13.04
CA THR A 321 0.85 -14.40 -12.98
C THR A 321 -0.50 -15.12 -13.06
N LYS A 322 -1.56 -14.60 -12.44
CA LYS A 322 -2.92 -15.18 -12.57
C LYS A 322 -3.54 -14.99 -13.96
N GLN A 323 -3.08 -14.00 -14.73
CA GLN A 323 -3.39 -13.89 -16.16
C GLN A 323 -2.58 -14.87 -17.03
N GLY A 324 -1.69 -15.67 -16.43
CA GLY A 324 -0.89 -16.69 -17.11
C GLY A 324 0.53 -16.23 -17.49
N TRP A 325 0.96 -15.03 -17.08
CA TRP A 325 2.30 -14.53 -17.39
C TRP A 325 3.38 -15.13 -16.48
N GLN A 326 4.53 -15.46 -17.07
CA GLN A 326 5.76 -15.73 -16.33
C GLN A 326 6.51 -14.42 -16.11
N VAL A 327 6.48 -13.90 -14.88
CA VAL A 327 7.02 -12.56 -14.58
C VAL A 327 8.39 -12.67 -13.93
N HIS A 328 9.43 -12.31 -14.68
CA HIS A 328 10.80 -12.23 -14.20
C HIS A 328 11.10 -10.83 -13.65
N HIS A 329 12.07 -10.76 -12.75
CA HIS A 329 12.41 -9.53 -12.04
C HIS A 329 13.92 -9.29 -12.11
N ILE A 330 14.32 -8.03 -12.34
CA ILE A 330 15.71 -7.57 -12.29
C ILE A 330 15.77 -6.39 -11.32
N ALA A 331 16.31 -6.62 -10.12
CA ALA A 331 16.53 -5.54 -9.18
C ALA A 331 17.63 -4.58 -9.67
N TRP A 332 17.44 -3.28 -9.44
CA TRP A 332 18.39 -2.22 -9.80
C TRP A 332 19.81 -2.46 -9.27
N ASN A 333 19.94 -3.07 -8.09
CA ASN A 333 21.21 -3.34 -7.42
C ASN A 333 21.83 -4.71 -7.75
N ASP A 334 21.14 -5.55 -8.54
CA ASP A 334 21.64 -6.86 -8.99
C ASP A 334 22.04 -6.84 -10.48
N TRP A 335 21.91 -5.69 -11.13
CA TRP A 335 22.26 -5.52 -12.54
C TRP A 335 23.77 -5.36 -12.75
N PRO A 336 24.43 -6.18 -13.59
CA PRO A 336 25.89 -6.10 -13.77
C PRO A 336 26.36 -4.80 -14.44
N GLU A 337 27.55 -4.33 -14.06
CA GLU A 337 28.18 -3.14 -14.66
C GLU A 337 28.73 -3.41 -16.08
N HIS A 338 29.33 -4.59 -16.30
CA HIS A 338 29.98 -4.93 -17.55
C HIS A 338 29.02 -5.57 -18.56
N HIS A 339 29.16 -5.20 -19.83
CA HIS A 339 28.31 -5.64 -20.93
C HIS A 339 28.24 -7.17 -21.08
N HIS A 340 29.38 -7.86 -21.14
CA HIS A 340 29.42 -9.32 -21.26
C HIS A 340 28.71 -10.02 -20.08
N SER A 341 28.86 -9.49 -18.86
CA SER A 341 28.19 -10.01 -17.67
C SER A 341 26.67 -9.85 -17.74
N ARG A 342 26.16 -8.79 -18.41
CA ARG A 342 24.72 -8.58 -18.62
C ARG A 342 24.11 -9.62 -19.55
N MET A 343 24.79 -9.98 -20.65
CA MET A 343 24.33 -11.04 -21.54
C MET A 343 24.21 -12.37 -20.78
N SER A 344 25.24 -12.75 -20.04
CA SER A 344 25.25 -13.95 -19.20
C SER A 344 24.18 -13.90 -18.11
N TYR A 345 23.93 -12.73 -17.53
CA TYR A 345 22.86 -12.51 -16.55
C TYR A 345 21.48 -12.76 -17.16
N VAL A 346 21.17 -12.14 -18.30
CA VAL A 346 19.88 -12.31 -18.99
C VAL A 346 19.68 -13.76 -19.43
N ALA A 347 20.71 -14.40 -20.00
CA ALA A 347 20.65 -15.82 -20.36
C ALA A 347 20.33 -16.73 -19.15
N ARG A 348 20.91 -16.45 -17.97
CA ARG A 348 20.56 -17.16 -16.73
C ARG A 348 19.14 -16.86 -16.26
N LEU A 349 18.71 -15.59 -16.30
CA LEU A 349 17.37 -15.17 -15.92
C LEU A 349 16.30 -15.92 -16.73
N LEU A 350 16.49 -16.02 -18.06
CA LEU A 350 15.54 -16.67 -18.96
C LEU A 350 15.49 -18.19 -18.82
N ARG A 351 16.56 -18.82 -18.31
CA ARG A 351 16.58 -20.27 -18.00
C ARG A 351 16.00 -20.59 -16.63
N LYS A 352 16.09 -19.66 -15.68
CA LYS A 352 15.53 -19.83 -14.34
C LYS A 352 14.00 -19.74 -14.43
N PRO A 353 13.25 -20.63 -13.78
CA PRO A 353 11.80 -20.47 -13.70
C PRO A 353 11.46 -19.14 -13.04
N ALA A 354 10.47 -18.43 -13.59
CA ALA A 354 9.95 -17.22 -12.98
C ALA A 354 9.47 -17.51 -11.55
N PRO A 355 9.56 -16.54 -10.62
CA PRO A 355 8.92 -16.65 -9.31
C PRO A 355 7.45 -17.09 -9.45
N GLY A 356 7.00 -17.93 -8.53
CA GLY A 356 5.58 -18.27 -8.44
C GLY A 356 4.76 -17.05 -8.00
N ARG A 357 3.43 -17.21 -7.95
CA ARG A 357 2.45 -16.12 -7.71
C ARG A 357 2.68 -15.21 -6.48
N HIS A 358 3.51 -15.62 -5.53
CA HIS A 358 3.79 -14.87 -4.31
C HIS A 358 5.20 -14.26 -4.38
N LEU A 359 5.26 -13.00 -4.79
CA LEU A 359 6.49 -12.21 -4.82
C LEU A 359 6.72 -11.56 -3.44
N LEU A 360 7.51 -12.21 -2.59
CA LEU A 360 7.81 -11.74 -1.23
C LEU A 360 9.18 -11.07 -1.14
N GLU A 361 10.22 -11.74 -1.64
CA GLU A 361 11.60 -11.29 -1.53
C GLU A 361 12.33 -11.53 -2.84
N TYR A 362 13.23 -10.62 -3.17
CA TYR A 362 14.10 -10.76 -4.32
C TYR A 362 15.27 -11.69 -4.00
N ALA A 363 15.48 -12.66 -4.88
CA ALA A 363 16.61 -13.58 -4.81
C ALA A 363 17.64 -13.18 -5.88
N PRO A 364 18.78 -12.56 -5.49
CA PRO A 364 19.79 -12.12 -6.44
C PRO A 364 20.29 -13.25 -7.33
N LEU A 365 20.57 -12.93 -8.59
CA LEU A 365 21.15 -13.84 -9.57
C LEU A 365 22.69 -13.80 -9.56
N GLN A 366 23.31 -12.73 -9.05
CA GLN A 366 24.76 -12.66 -8.95
C GLN A 366 25.33 -13.62 -7.88
N SER A 367 24.59 -13.88 -6.81
CA SER A 367 25.04 -14.74 -5.69
C SER A 367 25.12 -16.23 -6.04
N SER A 368 24.61 -16.66 -7.20
CA SER A 368 24.62 -18.07 -7.62
C SER A 368 25.96 -18.53 -8.22
N THR A 369 26.98 -17.67 -8.22
CA THR A 369 28.21 -17.85 -9.03
C THR A 369 29.40 -18.40 -8.25
N SER A 370 29.15 -19.29 -7.28
CA SER A 370 30.19 -20.12 -6.65
C SER A 370 30.14 -21.60 -7.06
N GLN A 371 29.32 -21.98 -8.04
CA GLN A 371 29.44 -23.29 -8.68
C GLN A 371 30.10 -23.13 -10.04
N GLU A 372 31.30 -23.70 -10.12
CA GLU A 372 32.15 -23.78 -11.30
C GLU A 372 31.36 -24.17 -12.54
N TYR A 373 31.49 -23.35 -13.56
CA TYR A 373 31.07 -23.70 -14.91
C TYR A 373 32.05 -24.76 -15.44
N VAL A 374 31.74 -26.04 -15.23
CA VAL A 374 32.41 -27.13 -15.94
C VAL A 374 31.85 -27.15 -17.35
N ALA A 375 32.66 -26.74 -18.32
CA ALA A 375 32.31 -26.83 -19.72
C ALA A 375 32.01 -28.30 -20.08
N PRO A 376 30.94 -28.59 -20.86
CA PRO A 376 30.73 -29.94 -21.36
C PRO A 376 31.89 -30.31 -22.29
N GLU A 377 32.65 -31.33 -21.92
CA GLU A 377 33.59 -31.99 -22.84
C GLU A 377 32.80 -32.46 -24.06
N LEU A 378 33.22 -31.98 -25.22
CA LEU A 378 32.81 -32.53 -26.50
C LEU A 378 33.34 -33.96 -26.55
N VAL A 379 32.45 -34.93 -26.36
CA VAL A 379 32.73 -36.32 -26.67
C VAL A 379 32.72 -36.44 -28.20
N GLU A 380 33.90 -36.67 -28.77
CA GLU A 380 34.10 -37.05 -30.18
C GLU A 380 33.43 -38.38 -30.55
#